data_AF-A0A9D2SWJ3-F1
#
_entry.id   AF-A0A9D2SWJ3-F1
#
_cell.length_a   1.000
_cell.length_b   1.000
_cell.length_c   1.000
_cell.angle_alpha   90.00
_cell.angle_beta   90.00
_cell.angle_gamma   90.00
#
_symmetry.space_group_name_H-M   'P 1'
#
loop_
_entity.id
_entity.type
_entity.pdbx_description
1 polymer ?
#
loop_
_entity_poly.entity_id
_entity_poly.type
_entity_poly.pdbx_seq_one_letter_code
_entity_poly.pdbx_strand_id
1 'polypeptide(L)'
;VLDALSVESANDYASATEIRVTGTEAPTEPADKTELQVAYDLAAAMDLSIYTDESRQMMEEAIAAAAEVLANENALQAEIDEALNNLNAAKDQLELKAVDKSELEKMIALADEYAGKIGSYTPESAEAFQAAYDAAKTVFADAEATQEEVDNAVAALQEAIDGLELAKEISTAVLEYALALAETADTEGVLDSVAEVFNNAKASAQNILERVQAGDASVTQDMVDESWQNLIKAMQYLSFKQGDKTDLQKVIDLANSLDLSQYLDEGQQAFNDALTAAEAVLADGNAMQDEVDQAWKALLKAMSELRLKPSKDALEDLIASAEGLNTEGADEETVAVFRSALARAMSVLEDDQATEAEVASAEKELQSAIDLMLASTDGSTDGSGQSGTGNANSSGSQNSGANASKTSTSGSKAVKTGDSMFPIAGSAAAMAMAAAVIVLQRKKRS
;
A
#
# COMPACT_ATOMS: atom_id res chain seq x y z
N VAL A 1 34.79 -68.61 74.00
CA VAL A 1 33.33 -68.73 73.80
C VAL A 1 33.16 -69.11 72.33
N LEU A 2 33.32 -70.37 71.91
CA LEU A 2 32.76 -71.64 72.44
C LEU A 2 31.23 -71.62 72.46
N ASP A 3 30.61 -72.12 71.39
CA ASP A 3 29.99 -73.46 71.32
C ASP A 3 29.89 -73.88 69.82
N ALA A 4 30.32 -75.08 69.38
CA ALA A 4 29.78 -76.44 69.59
C ALA A 4 28.66 -76.76 68.56
N LEU A 5 28.50 -77.95 67.96
CA LEU A 5 28.65 -79.35 68.38
C LEU A 5 28.89 -80.25 67.10
N SER A 6 29.75 -81.31 67.08
CA SER A 6 29.44 -82.73 67.44
C SER A 6 29.13 -83.61 66.19
N VAL A 7 29.47 -84.91 66.02
CA VAL A 7 30.24 -85.93 66.80
C VAL A 7 30.50 -87.21 65.96
N GLU A 8 31.43 -88.10 66.39
CA GLU A 8 31.72 -89.53 66.07
C GLU A 8 31.49 -90.13 64.64
N SER A 9 32.46 -90.79 63.99
CA SER A 9 33.04 -92.17 64.19
C SER A 9 32.23 -93.33 63.56
N ALA A 10 32.76 -94.50 63.15
CA ALA A 10 34.11 -95.10 63.26
C ALA A 10 34.38 -96.15 62.14
N ASN A 11 35.62 -96.67 62.06
CA ASN A 11 36.13 -98.02 61.67
C ASN A 11 35.21 -99.02 60.86
N ASP A 12 35.70 -99.90 59.97
CA ASP A 12 36.97 -100.66 59.97
C ASP A 12 37.21 -101.47 58.64
N TYR A 13 38.37 -102.15 58.54
CA TYR A 13 38.78 -103.30 57.70
C TYR A 13 39.40 -103.09 56.30
N ALA A 14 40.74 -103.26 56.25
CA ALA A 14 41.52 -104.26 55.49
C ALA A 14 40.93 -104.91 54.20
N SER A 15 41.69 -105.26 53.15
CA SER A 15 43.12 -105.12 52.78
C SER A 15 43.34 -105.78 51.40
N ALA A 16 44.20 -105.26 50.51
CA ALA A 16 44.95 -106.07 49.52
C ALA A 16 45.92 -105.26 48.64
N THR A 17 47.19 -105.68 48.66
CA THR A 17 48.09 -105.91 47.51
C THR A 17 48.49 -104.77 46.54
N GLU A 18 49.81 -104.71 46.35
CA GLU A 18 50.60 -103.89 45.43
C GLU A 18 50.26 -104.03 43.94
N ILE A 19 50.05 -102.90 43.24
CA ILE A 19 50.07 -102.80 41.77
C ILE A 19 50.81 -101.51 41.37
N ARG A 20 51.85 -101.64 40.53
CA ARG A 20 52.41 -100.53 39.75
C ARG A 20 51.59 -100.37 38.46
N VAL A 21 50.93 -99.23 38.27
CA VAL A 21 50.37 -98.82 36.98
C VAL A 21 50.78 -97.38 36.68
N THR A 22 51.36 -97.20 35.50
CA THR A 22 51.69 -95.92 34.89
C THR A 22 50.43 -95.17 34.50
N GLY A 23 50.34 -93.91 34.91
CA GLY A 23 49.29 -92.97 34.48
C GLY A 23 49.93 -91.66 34.06
N THR A 24 50.40 -91.64 32.81
CA THR A 24 50.28 -90.49 31.89
C THR A 24 50.12 -89.11 32.52
N GLU A 25 51.16 -88.28 32.42
CA GLU A 25 50.87 -86.96 31.85
C GLU A 25 50.20 -87.26 30.51
N ALA A 26 48.92 -86.91 30.40
CA ALA A 26 48.27 -86.87 29.10
C ALA A 26 49.08 -85.90 28.23
N PRO A 27 49.11 -86.06 26.89
CA PRO A 27 49.26 -84.88 26.07
C PRO A 27 48.08 -83.98 26.46
N THR A 28 48.34 -82.94 27.25
CA THR A 28 47.44 -81.79 27.30
C THR A 28 47.29 -81.36 25.86
N GLU A 29 46.07 -81.37 25.31
CA GLU A 29 45.88 -80.77 23.99
C GLU A 29 46.46 -79.35 24.06
N PRO A 30 47.27 -78.95 23.06
CA PRO A 30 47.89 -77.64 23.07
C PRO A 30 46.78 -76.59 23.18
N ALA A 31 46.91 -75.70 24.17
CA ALA A 31 45.90 -74.69 24.43
C ALA A 31 45.66 -73.82 23.19
N ASP A 32 44.42 -73.37 22.97
CA ASP A 32 44.06 -72.70 21.72
C ASP A 32 44.65 -71.29 21.67
N LYS A 33 45.55 -71.08 20.72
CA LYS A 33 46.27 -69.82 20.50
C LYS A 33 45.60 -68.93 19.45
N THR A 34 44.50 -69.35 18.84
CA THR A 34 43.93 -68.69 17.66
C THR A 34 43.57 -67.23 17.93
N GLU A 35 42.94 -66.92 19.05
CA GLU A 35 42.57 -65.54 19.41
C GLU A 35 43.80 -64.66 19.70
N LEU A 36 44.79 -65.19 20.43
CA LEU A 36 46.04 -64.48 20.70
C LEU A 36 46.86 -64.23 19.42
N GLN A 37 46.89 -65.19 18.49
CA GLN A 37 47.58 -65.04 17.21
C GLN A 37 46.93 -63.93 16.38
N VAL A 38 45.59 -63.91 16.29
CA VAL A 38 44.86 -62.86 15.57
C VAL A 38 45.10 -61.49 16.21
N ALA A 39 45.07 -61.38 17.54
CA ALA A 39 45.34 -60.13 18.24
C ALA A 39 46.78 -59.64 18.04
N TYR A 40 47.76 -60.55 18.11
CA TYR A 40 49.16 -60.28 17.82
C TYR A 40 49.38 -59.81 16.38
N ASP A 41 48.82 -60.50 15.39
CA ASP A 41 48.95 -60.14 13.97
C ASP A 41 48.36 -58.75 13.69
N LEU A 42 47.25 -58.41 14.36
CA LEU A 42 46.62 -57.08 14.25
C LEU A 42 47.48 -55.99 14.91
N ALA A 43 48.03 -56.26 16.10
CA ALA A 43 48.86 -55.34 16.86
C ALA A 43 50.21 -55.08 16.20
N ALA A 44 50.87 -56.12 15.70
CA ALA A 44 52.15 -56.03 14.99
C ALA A 44 52.05 -55.32 13.62
N ALA A 45 50.83 -55.15 13.09
CA ALA A 45 50.56 -54.39 11.87
C ALA A 45 50.23 -52.90 12.14
N MET A 46 50.14 -52.45 13.39
CA MET A 46 49.86 -51.05 13.73
C MET A 46 51.10 -50.18 13.52
N ASP A 47 50.94 -49.00 12.89
CA ASP A 47 51.99 -47.99 12.90
C ASP A 47 52.05 -47.32 14.28
N LEU A 48 52.94 -47.81 15.13
CA LEU A 48 53.10 -47.26 16.47
C LEU A 48 53.81 -45.90 16.50
N SER A 49 54.36 -45.42 15.38
CA SER A 49 55.18 -44.19 15.34
C SER A 49 54.39 -42.91 15.64
N ILE A 50 53.06 -42.93 15.42
CA ILE A 50 52.14 -41.81 15.70
C ILE A 50 51.74 -41.69 17.17
N TYR A 51 52.01 -42.70 18.00
CA TYR A 51 51.63 -42.73 19.42
C TYR A 51 52.77 -42.25 20.34
N THR A 52 52.42 -41.80 21.55
CA THR A 52 53.38 -41.31 22.55
C THR A 52 54.43 -42.38 22.86
N ASP A 53 55.60 -41.94 23.32
CA ASP A 53 56.71 -42.86 23.57
C ASP A 53 56.39 -43.87 24.69
N GLU A 54 55.61 -43.45 25.68
CA GLU A 54 55.17 -44.30 26.80
C GLU A 54 54.10 -45.31 26.38
N SER A 55 53.03 -44.89 25.68
CA SER A 55 51.99 -45.83 25.24
C SER A 55 52.48 -46.77 24.14
N ARG A 56 53.36 -46.29 23.25
CA ARG A 56 54.04 -47.14 22.27
C ARG A 56 54.88 -48.21 22.97
N GLN A 57 55.69 -47.84 23.97
CA GLN A 57 56.51 -48.81 24.69
C GLN A 57 55.65 -49.89 25.36
N MET A 58 54.54 -49.53 26.01
CA MET A 58 53.61 -50.52 26.59
C MET A 58 53.04 -51.48 25.55
N MET A 59 52.73 -50.99 24.34
CA MET A 59 52.25 -51.82 23.24
C MET A 59 53.36 -52.72 22.64
N GLU A 60 54.58 -52.21 22.46
CA GLU A 60 55.74 -52.99 22.02
C GLU A 60 56.09 -54.12 23.02
N GLU A 61 56.03 -53.84 24.33
CA GLU A 61 56.23 -54.83 25.39
C GLU A 61 55.13 -55.91 25.41
N ALA A 62 53.86 -55.52 25.22
CA ALA A 62 52.75 -56.47 25.16
C ALA A 62 52.80 -57.35 23.90
N ILE A 63 53.18 -56.79 22.74
CA ILE A 63 53.41 -57.55 21.50
C ILE A 63 54.55 -58.57 21.70
N ALA A 64 55.65 -58.19 22.37
CA ALA A 64 56.75 -59.09 22.67
C ALA A 64 56.33 -60.24 23.60
N ALA A 65 55.60 -59.95 24.68
CA ALA A 65 55.08 -60.98 25.59
C ALA A 65 54.10 -61.94 24.89
N ALA A 66 53.22 -61.43 24.03
CA ALA A 66 52.34 -62.26 23.21
C ALA A 66 53.13 -63.19 22.27
N ALA A 67 54.21 -62.70 21.64
CA ALA A 67 55.08 -63.51 20.80
C ALA A 67 55.77 -64.66 21.56
N GLU A 68 56.22 -64.42 22.79
CA GLU A 68 56.82 -65.47 23.64
C GLU A 68 55.80 -66.57 23.98
N VAL A 69 54.58 -66.19 24.37
CA VAL A 69 53.50 -67.14 24.66
C VAL A 69 53.07 -67.91 23.40
N LEU A 70 53.03 -67.24 22.24
CA LEU A 70 52.75 -67.90 20.95
C LEU A 70 53.84 -68.92 20.58
N ALA A 71 55.12 -68.61 20.81
CA ALA A 71 56.24 -69.49 20.52
C ALA A 71 56.39 -70.70 21.48
N ASN A 72 55.87 -70.63 22.71
CA ASN A 72 55.96 -71.72 23.69
C ASN A 72 55.00 -72.89 23.37
N GLU A 73 55.51 -74.01 22.85
CA GLU A 73 54.70 -75.21 22.50
C GLU A 73 53.85 -75.77 23.67
N ASN A 74 54.21 -75.47 24.93
CA ASN A 74 53.53 -75.96 26.13
C ASN A 74 52.84 -74.84 26.94
N ALA A 75 52.52 -73.70 26.31
CA ALA A 75 51.82 -72.60 26.97
C ALA A 75 50.46 -73.05 27.57
N LEU A 76 50.19 -72.63 28.81
CA LEU A 76 48.94 -72.87 29.51
C LEU A 76 47.86 -71.88 29.03
N GLN A 77 46.59 -72.29 29.07
CA GLN A 77 45.48 -71.40 28.70
C GLN A 77 45.48 -70.09 29.50
N ALA A 78 45.81 -70.13 30.79
CA ALA A 78 45.91 -68.94 31.62
C ALA A 78 47.01 -67.95 31.15
N GLU A 79 48.11 -68.44 30.58
CA GLU A 79 49.19 -67.60 30.02
C GLU A 79 48.75 -66.97 28.68
N ILE A 80 47.96 -67.70 27.89
CA ILE A 80 47.35 -67.19 26.64
C ILE A 80 46.32 -66.11 26.96
N ASP A 81 45.42 -66.37 27.92
CA ASP A 81 44.40 -65.43 28.37
C ASP A 81 45.04 -64.16 28.97
N GLU A 82 46.11 -64.31 29.76
CA GLU A 82 46.87 -63.18 30.32
C GLU A 82 47.55 -62.35 29.22
N ALA A 83 48.23 -62.98 28.26
CA ALA A 83 48.85 -62.29 27.13
C ALA A 83 47.82 -61.55 26.26
N LEU A 84 46.65 -62.16 26.00
CA LEU A 84 45.56 -61.55 25.24
C LEU A 84 44.96 -60.34 25.97
N ASN A 85 44.75 -60.46 27.29
CA ASN A 85 44.26 -59.35 28.11
C ASN A 85 45.29 -58.20 28.16
N ASN A 86 46.58 -58.50 28.34
CA ASN A 86 47.64 -57.49 28.37
C ASN A 86 47.78 -56.76 27.02
N LEU A 87 47.68 -57.48 25.89
CA LEU A 87 47.73 -56.89 24.55
C LEU A 87 46.53 -55.98 24.26
N ASN A 88 45.32 -56.39 24.67
CA ASN A 88 44.14 -55.53 24.57
C ASN A 88 44.25 -54.31 25.50
N ALA A 89 44.70 -54.48 26.75
CA ALA A 89 44.87 -53.38 27.69
C ALA A 89 45.95 -52.38 27.26
N ALA A 90 47.03 -52.82 26.59
CA ALA A 90 48.03 -51.93 26.02
C ALA A 90 47.47 -51.16 24.81
N LYS A 91 46.68 -51.82 23.96
CA LYS A 91 45.97 -51.19 22.84
C LYS A 91 44.96 -50.13 23.29
N ASP A 92 44.21 -50.39 24.36
CA ASP A 92 43.25 -49.44 24.94
C ASP A 92 43.94 -48.24 25.64
N GLN A 93 45.25 -48.33 25.90
CA GLN A 93 46.09 -47.26 26.47
C GLN A 93 46.93 -46.52 25.43
N LEU A 94 46.75 -46.79 24.13
CA LEU A 94 47.44 -46.07 23.06
C LEU A 94 47.00 -44.61 23.00
N GLU A 95 47.93 -43.69 23.23
CA GLU A 95 47.72 -42.23 23.20
C GLU A 95 48.44 -41.64 21.99
N LEU A 96 47.78 -40.79 21.20
CA LEU A 96 48.40 -40.13 20.05
C LEU A 96 49.42 -39.07 20.49
N LYS A 97 50.46 -38.86 19.68
CA LYS A 97 51.35 -37.70 19.85
C LYS A 97 50.57 -36.41 19.60
N ALA A 98 50.58 -35.52 20.58
CA ALA A 98 50.00 -34.19 20.44
C ALA A 98 50.67 -33.42 19.28
N VAL A 99 49.85 -32.91 18.36
CA VAL A 99 50.26 -32.10 17.22
C VAL A 99 50.50 -30.65 17.66
N ASP A 100 51.52 -29.98 17.11
CA ASP A 100 51.77 -28.55 17.38
C ASP A 100 50.74 -27.69 16.63
N LYS A 101 49.83 -27.06 17.38
CA LYS A 101 48.81 -26.15 16.84
C LYS A 101 49.18 -24.67 16.97
N SER A 102 50.41 -24.34 17.33
CA SER A 102 50.81 -22.95 17.60
C SER A 102 50.80 -22.06 16.36
N GLU A 103 50.82 -22.60 15.14
CA GLU A 103 50.59 -21.83 13.92
C GLU A 103 49.09 -21.56 13.69
N LEU A 104 48.24 -22.58 13.84
CA LEU A 104 46.78 -22.46 13.78
C LEU A 104 46.24 -21.49 14.84
N GLU A 105 46.78 -21.49 16.06
CA GLU A 105 46.44 -20.53 17.11
C GLU A 105 46.70 -19.08 16.68
N LYS A 106 47.87 -18.82 16.05
CA LYS A 106 48.23 -17.48 15.53
C LYS A 106 47.33 -17.08 14.36
N MET A 107 46.98 -18.03 13.49
CA MET A 107 46.11 -17.77 12.34
C MET A 107 44.68 -17.44 12.78
N ILE A 108 44.16 -18.15 13.79
CA ILE A 108 42.86 -17.86 14.40
C ILE A 108 42.88 -16.48 15.07
N ALA A 109 43.95 -16.13 15.81
CA ALA A 109 44.09 -14.80 16.42
C ALA A 109 44.16 -13.66 15.38
N LEU A 110 44.79 -13.89 14.21
CA LEU A 110 44.76 -12.95 13.10
C LEU A 110 43.35 -12.85 12.49
N ALA A 111 42.66 -13.98 12.32
CA ALA A 111 41.30 -14.03 11.84
C ALA A 111 40.32 -13.34 12.80
N ASP A 112 40.52 -13.40 14.12
CA ASP A 112 39.72 -12.65 15.09
C ASP A 112 39.75 -11.12 14.80
N GLU A 113 40.90 -10.56 14.34
CA GLU A 113 40.99 -9.14 13.95
C GLU A 113 40.24 -8.82 12.64
N TYR A 114 40.19 -9.75 11.69
CA TYR A 114 39.44 -9.60 10.44
C TYR A 114 37.94 -9.78 10.66
N ALA A 115 37.54 -10.74 11.50
CA ALA A 115 36.15 -10.97 11.93
C ALA A 115 35.54 -9.70 12.55
N GLY A 116 36.32 -8.96 13.35
CA GLY A 116 35.90 -7.67 13.92
C GLY A 116 35.66 -6.55 12.89
N LYS A 117 36.07 -6.73 11.63
CA LYS A 117 35.92 -5.78 10.51
C LYS A 117 35.16 -6.38 9.32
N ILE A 118 34.56 -7.57 9.47
CA ILE A 118 34.14 -8.39 8.33
C ILE A 118 33.05 -7.71 7.45
N GLY A 119 32.24 -6.83 8.04
CA GLY A 119 31.28 -5.99 7.31
C GLY A 119 31.88 -4.91 6.39
N SER A 120 33.21 -4.76 6.32
CA SER A 120 33.90 -3.91 5.34
C SER A 120 34.25 -4.63 4.03
N TYR A 121 33.96 -5.93 3.93
CA TYR A 121 34.32 -6.79 2.80
C TYR A 121 33.08 -7.21 1.99
N THR A 122 33.28 -7.73 0.78
CA THR A 122 32.19 -8.23 -0.07
C THR A 122 31.49 -9.41 0.60
N PRO A 123 30.16 -9.58 0.44
CA PRO A 123 29.42 -10.70 1.01
C PRO A 123 30.04 -12.07 0.67
N GLU A 124 30.49 -12.23 -0.57
CA GLU A 124 31.07 -13.47 -1.08
C GLU A 124 32.41 -13.81 -0.41
N SER A 125 33.30 -12.82 -0.22
CA SER A 125 34.57 -13.05 0.46
C SER A 125 34.40 -13.18 1.98
N ALA A 126 33.45 -12.46 2.57
CA ALA A 126 33.10 -12.57 3.98
C ALA A 126 32.53 -13.95 4.34
N GLU A 127 31.68 -14.54 3.48
CA GLU A 127 31.15 -15.90 3.67
C GLU A 127 32.26 -16.96 3.59
N ALA A 128 33.14 -16.85 2.59
CA ALA A 128 34.30 -17.75 2.44
C ALA A 128 35.25 -17.68 3.65
N PHE A 129 35.56 -16.47 4.12
CA PHE A 129 36.34 -16.23 5.34
C PHE A 129 35.69 -16.85 6.57
N GLN A 130 34.40 -16.61 6.80
CA GLN A 130 33.69 -17.13 7.97
C GLN A 130 33.68 -18.67 7.99
N ALA A 131 33.44 -19.31 6.84
CA ALA A 131 33.46 -20.77 6.72
C ALA A 131 34.84 -21.37 7.03
N ALA A 132 35.93 -20.78 6.51
CA ALA A 132 37.30 -21.23 6.79
C ALA A 132 37.69 -21.02 8.27
N TYR A 133 37.26 -19.92 8.87
CA TYR A 133 37.52 -19.56 10.26
C TYR A 133 36.79 -20.46 11.27
N ASP A 134 35.53 -20.84 10.99
CA ASP A 134 34.81 -21.81 11.82
C ASP A 134 35.36 -23.24 11.67
N ALA A 135 35.81 -23.62 10.46
CA ALA A 135 36.52 -24.87 10.24
C ALA A 135 37.86 -24.92 11.00
N ALA A 136 38.65 -23.84 10.93
CA ALA A 136 39.91 -23.72 11.66
C ALA A 136 39.73 -23.82 13.19
N LYS A 137 38.69 -23.18 13.75
CA LYS A 137 38.34 -23.31 15.17
C LYS A 137 37.93 -24.74 15.55
N THR A 138 37.26 -25.45 14.65
CA THR A 138 36.87 -26.85 14.87
C THR A 138 38.11 -27.75 14.94
N VAL A 139 39.02 -27.66 13.97
CA VAL A 139 40.30 -28.39 13.97
C VAL A 139 41.19 -28.00 15.16
N PHE A 140 41.16 -26.74 15.59
CA PHE A 140 41.91 -26.31 16.77
C PHE A 140 41.42 -26.98 18.07
N ALA A 141 40.10 -27.08 18.24
CA ALA A 141 39.47 -27.67 19.43
C ALA A 141 39.54 -29.21 19.50
N ASP A 142 39.72 -29.90 18.37
CA ASP A 142 39.77 -31.36 18.32
C ASP A 142 41.09 -31.94 18.84
N ALA A 143 41.04 -32.73 19.92
CA ALA A 143 42.24 -33.32 20.53
C ALA A 143 42.91 -34.41 19.67
N GLU A 144 42.18 -35.03 18.75
CA GLU A 144 42.66 -36.14 17.89
C GLU A 144 43.10 -35.67 16.50
N ALA A 145 42.97 -34.37 16.19
CA ALA A 145 43.32 -33.77 14.91
C ALA A 145 44.76 -34.10 14.47
N THR A 146 44.90 -34.59 13.25
CA THR A 146 46.17 -34.94 12.63
C THR A 146 46.96 -33.70 12.17
N GLN A 147 48.26 -33.86 11.93
CA GLN A 147 49.09 -32.79 11.36
C GLN A 147 48.55 -32.32 10.00
N GLU A 148 48.07 -33.24 9.15
CA GLU A 148 47.50 -32.90 7.85
C GLU A 148 46.23 -32.05 7.99
N GLU A 149 45.37 -32.32 8.97
CA GLU A 149 44.18 -31.49 9.24
C GLU A 149 44.55 -30.10 9.77
N VAL A 150 45.55 -30.01 10.65
CA VAL A 150 46.05 -28.72 11.18
C VAL A 150 46.68 -27.89 10.05
N ASP A 151 47.53 -28.48 9.22
CA ASP A 151 48.19 -27.81 8.09
C ASP A 151 47.16 -27.32 7.05
N ASN A 152 46.16 -28.16 6.73
CA ASN A 152 45.06 -27.81 5.83
C ASN A 152 44.19 -26.69 6.40
N ALA A 153 43.92 -26.68 7.72
CA ALA A 153 43.17 -25.61 8.37
C ALA A 153 43.91 -24.27 8.35
N VAL A 154 45.22 -24.27 8.57
CA VAL A 154 46.09 -23.08 8.42
C VAL A 154 46.04 -22.55 6.99
N ALA A 155 46.23 -23.43 6.00
CA ALA A 155 46.25 -23.06 4.59
C ALA A 155 44.90 -22.49 4.12
N ALA A 156 43.78 -23.13 4.46
CA ALA A 156 42.44 -22.69 4.09
C ALA A 156 42.07 -21.35 4.73
N LEU A 157 42.43 -21.13 6.00
CA LEU A 157 42.17 -19.85 6.68
C LEU A 157 43.06 -18.72 6.11
N GLN A 158 44.32 -19.00 5.78
CA GLN A 158 45.19 -18.04 5.10
C GLN A 158 44.66 -17.66 3.71
N GLU A 159 44.26 -18.64 2.89
CA GLU A 159 43.67 -18.40 1.57
C GLU A 159 42.38 -17.56 1.67
N ALA A 160 41.53 -17.83 2.67
CA ALA A 160 40.31 -17.07 2.87
C ALA A 160 40.56 -15.64 3.41
N ILE A 161 41.63 -15.42 4.19
CA ILE A 161 42.09 -14.07 4.59
C ILE A 161 42.65 -13.31 3.37
N ASP A 162 43.49 -13.94 2.55
CA ASP A 162 44.07 -13.32 1.35
C ASP A 162 43.01 -13.07 0.25
N GLY A 163 41.93 -13.86 0.25
CA GLY A 163 40.75 -13.71 -0.60
C GLY A 163 39.73 -12.65 -0.14
N LEU A 164 39.97 -11.95 0.98
CA LEU A 164 39.09 -10.87 1.44
C LEU A 164 39.13 -9.66 0.50
N GLU A 165 38.01 -9.40 -0.18
CA GLU A 165 37.84 -8.24 -1.07
C GLU A 165 37.07 -7.13 -0.37
N LEU A 166 37.59 -5.90 -0.35
CA LEU A 166 36.88 -4.77 0.25
C LEU A 166 35.59 -4.46 -0.53
N ALA A 167 34.49 -4.24 0.21
CA ALA A 167 33.27 -3.69 -0.37
C ALA A 167 33.56 -2.29 -0.95
N LYS A 168 32.99 -2.00 -2.13
CA LYS A 168 33.04 -0.64 -2.68
C LYS A 168 32.16 0.27 -1.83
N GLU A 169 32.72 1.38 -1.35
CA GLU A 169 31.94 2.39 -0.64
C GLU A 169 30.78 2.89 -1.52
N ILE A 170 29.58 2.88 -0.95
CA ILE A 170 28.35 3.35 -1.60
C ILE A 170 28.32 4.87 -1.53
N SER A 171 28.19 5.53 -2.68
CA SER A 171 28.21 6.99 -2.79
C SER A 171 26.83 7.60 -2.50
N THR A 172 26.61 8.05 -1.26
CA THR A 172 25.34 8.64 -0.80
C THR A 172 25.18 10.13 -1.08
N ALA A 173 26.25 10.85 -1.45
CA ALA A 173 26.26 12.33 -1.49
C ALA A 173 25.16 12.97 -2.38
N VAL A 174 24.78 12.32 -3.49
CA VAL A 174 23.70 12.79 -4.37
C VAL A 174 22.32 12.56 -3.74
N LEU A 175 22.13 11.44 -3.02
CA LEU A 175 20.91 11.12 -2.30
C LEU A 175 20.71 12.06 -1.10
N GLU A 176 21.76 12.33 -0.34
CA GLU A 176 21.77 13.31 0.76
C GLU A 176 21.41 14.71 0.25
N TYR A 177 21.99 15.14 -0.87
CA TYR A 177 21.66 16.43 -1.49
C TYR A 177 20.21 16.48 -2.01
N ALA A 178 19.71 15.41 -2.62
CA ALA A 178 18.31 15.32 -3.06
C ALA A 178 17.33 15.36 -1.87
N LEU A 179 17.69 14.72 -0.75
CA LEU A 179 16.93 14.80 0.51
C LEU A 179 16.91 16.21 1.10
N ALA A 180 18.06 16.90 1.12
CA ALA A 180 18.14 18.28 1.59
C ALA A 180 17.28 19.24 0.74
N LEU A 181 17.27 19.06 -0.59
CA LEU A 181 16.34 19.80 -1.46
C LEU A 181 14.88 19.48 -1.11
N ALA A 182 14.55 18.20 -0.91
CA ALA A 182 13.21 17.73 -0.53
C ALA A 182 12.78 18.12 0.90
N GLU A 183 13.66 18.63 1.75
CA GLU A 183 13.28 19.29 3.02
C GLU A 183 12.84 20.74 2.81
N THR A 184 13.31 21.39 1.74
CA THR A 184 13.00 22.80 1.41
C THR A 184 11.92 22.95 0.34
N ALA A 185 11.37 21.85 -0.17
CA ALA A 185 10.41 21.83 -1.26
C ALA A 185 9.04 22.38 -0.83
N ASP A 186 8.47 23.28 -1.64
CA ASP A 186 7.12 23.81 -1.44
C ASP A 186 6.04 22.79 -1.87
N THR A 187 5.25 22.34 -0.91
CA THR A 187 4.10 21.45 -1.11
C THR A 187 2.74 22.16 -1.01
N GLU A 188 2.69 23.48 -0.82
CA GLU A 188 1.44 24.22 -0.65
C GLU A 188 0.59 24.18 -1.93
N GLY A 189 -0.66 23.73 -1.81
CA GLY A 189 -1.58 23.63 -2.95
C GLY A 189 -1.17 22.64 -4.04
N VAL A 190 -0.25 21.70 -3.77
CA VAL A 190 0.07 20.58 -4.68
C VAL A 190 -1.12 19.61 -4.74
N LEU A 191 -1.30 18.89 -5.86
CA LEU A 191 -2.32 17.84 -5.94
C LEU A 191 -2.05 16.74 -4.89
N ASP A 192 -3.09 16.22 -4.24
CA ASP A 192 -2.95 15.24 -3.16
C ASP A 192 -2.14 13.99 -3.60
N SER A 193 -2.45 13.45 -4.78
CA SER A 193 -1.74 12.29 -5.36
C SER A 193 -0.25 12.57 -5.62
N VAL A 194 0.10 13.81 -5.96
CA VAL A 194 1.49 14.24 -6.19
C VAL A 194 2.22 14.43 -4.87
N ALA A 195 1.56 15.01 -3.86
CA ALA A 195 2.10 15.13 -2.51
C ALA A 195 2.36 13.75 -1.90
N GLU A 196 1.47 12.78 -2.11
CA GLU A 196 1.69 11.38 -1.72
C GLU A 196 2.91 10.77 -2.41
N VAL A 197 3.02 10.87 -3.73
CA VAL A 197 4.19 10.36 -4.50
C VAL A 197 5.50 10.98 -4.02
N PHE A 198 5.51 12.28 -3.73
CA PHE A 198 6.69 12.97 -3.19
C PHE A 198 7.06 12.50 -1.78
N ASN A 199 6.10 12.41 -0.87
CA ASN A 199 6.35 11.95 0.50
C ASN A 199 6.83 10.49 0.53
N ASN A 200 6.24 9.63 -0.31
CA ASN A 200 6.66 8.23 -0.44
C ASN A 200 8.09 8.12 -1.01
N ALA A 201 8.43 8.88 -2.06
CA ALA A 201 9.79 8.91 -2.61
C ALA A 201 10.82 9.42 -1.58
N LYS A 202 10.46 10.44 -0.79
CA LYS A 202 11.31 10.98 0.29
C LYS A 202 11.54 9.95 1.39
N ALA A 203 10.49 9.25 1.83
CA ALA A 203 10.60 8.20 2.84
C ALA A 203 11.45 7.00 2.35
N SER A 204 11.28 6.57 1.09
CA SER A 204 12.13 5.53 0.49
C SER A 204 13.60 5.95 0.43
N ALA A 205 13.88 7.20 0.01
CA ALA A 205 15.23 7.76 -0.02
C ALA A 205 15.88 7.83 1.37
N GLN A 206 15.12 8.22 2.41
CA GLN A 206 15.59 8.20 3.80
C GLN A 206 15.90 6.78 4.27
N ASN A 207 15.03 5.81 4.00
CA ASN A 207 15.25 4.42 4.40
C ASN A 207 16.49 3.80 3.74
N ILE A 208 16.74 4.08 2.45
CA ILE A 208 17.96 3.62 1.78
C ILE A 208 19.21 4.25 2.40
N LEU A 209 19.18 5.56 2.71
CA LEU A 209 20.30 6.22 3.39
C LEU A 209 20.58 5.63 4.78
N GLU A 210 19.54 5.39 5.58
CA GLU A 210 19.65 4.74 6.90
C GLU A 210 20.25 3.33 6.80
N ARG A 211 19.85 2.54 5.79
CA ARG A 211 20.38 1.19 5.56
C ARG A 211 21.86 1.20 5.15
N VAL A 212 22.29 2.14 4.31
CA VAL A 212 23.71 2.33 4.00
C VAL A 212 24.50 2.70 5.28
N GLN A 213 23.98 3.63 6.09
CA GLN A 213 24.62 4.03 7.35
C GLN A 213 24.67 2.90 8.39
N ALA A 214 23.72 1.96 8.35
CA ALA A 214 23.70 0.77 9.19
C ALA A 214 24.65 -0.36 8.69
N GLY A 215 25.31 -0.19 7.54
CA GLY A 215 26.18 -1.23 6.95
C GLY A 215 25.41 -2.39 6.33
N ASP A 216 24.17 -2.17 5.87
CA ASP A 216 23.38 -3.22 5.21
C ASP A 216 23.98 -3.60 3.85
N ALA A 217 24.69 -4.72 3.82
CA ALA A 217 25.36 -5.27 2.64
C ALA A 217 24.41 -5.68 1.50
N SER A 218 23.09 -5.67 1.72
CA SER A 218 22.10 -5.88 0.64
C SER A 218 21.73 -4.60 -0.12
N VAL A 219 22.21 -3.42 0.31
CA VAL A 219 22.05 -2.17 -0.45
C VAL A 219 23.14 -2.07 -1.52
N THR A 220 22.74 -1.75 -2.75
CA THR A 220 23.65 -1.52 -3.87
C THR A 220 23.72 -0.04 -4.26
N GLN A 221 24.75 0.34 -5.02
CA GLN A 221 24.82 1.68 -5.62
C GLN A 221 23.61 1.97 -6.51
N ASP A 222 23.12 0.97 -7.28
CA ASP A 222 21.94 1.12 -8.13
C ASP A 222 20.67 1.46 -7.31
N MET A 223 20.52 0.92 -6.10
CA MET A 223 19.40 1.25 -5.20
C MET A 223 19.47 2.69 -4.69
N VAL A 224 20.68 3.20 -4.40
CA VAL A 224 20.91 4.62 -4.07
C VAL A 224 20.62 5.51 -5.28
N ASP A 225 21.06 5.09 -6.47
CA ASP A 225 20.90 5.85 -7.70
C ASP A 225 19.45 5.92 -8.16
N GLU A 226 18.69 4.83 -8.07
CA GLU A 226 17.24 4.82 -8.30
C GLU A 226 16.52 5.70 -7.27
N SER A 227 16.92 5.66 -6.00
CA SER A 227 16.26 6.42 -4.92
C SER A 227 16.38 7.93 -5.11
N TRP A 228 17.56 8.46 -5.44
CA TRP A 228 17.70 9.91 -5.68
C TRP A 228 17.01 10.33 -6.97
N GLN A 229 17.04 9.50 -8.03
CA GLN A 229 16.34 9.78 -9.28
C GLN A 229 14.82 9.85 -9.07
N ASN A 230 14.24 8.90 -8.34
CA ASN A 230 12.82 8.87 -8.02
C ASN A 230 12.41 10.09 -7.18
N LEU A 231 13.23 10.49 -6.20
CA LEU A 231 12.98 11.70 -5.40
C LEU A 231 13.05 13.00 -6.25
N ILE A 232 14.05 13.14 -7.12
CA ILE A 232 14.18 14.27 -8.05
C ILE A 232 13.00 14.33 -9.02
N LYS A 233 12.54 13.18 -9.53
CA LYS A 233 11.37 13.07 -10.41
C LYS A 233 10.08 13.46 -9.68
N ALA A 234 9.91 13.04 -8.43
CA ALA A 234 8.75 13.43 -7.62
C ALA A 234 8.76 14.94 -7.30
N MET A 235 9.94 15.53 -7.04
CA MET A 235 10.06 16.99 -6.88
C MET A 235 9.66 17.78 -8.14
N GLN A 236 9.89 17.26 -9.34
CA GLN A 236 9.42 17.90 -10.58
C GLN A 236 7.89 17.93 -10.66
N TYR A 237 7.22 16.92 -10.11
CA TYR A 237 5.76 16.84 -10.08
C TYR A 237 5.11 17.85 -9.13
N LEU A 238 5.82 18.41 -8.14
CA LEU A 238 5.30 19.48 -7.25
C LEU A 238 4.87 20.77 -7.99
N SER A 239 5.19 20.88 -9.30
CA SER A 239 4.65 21.91 -10.20
C SER A 239 3.16 21.71 -10.56
N PHE A 240 2.60 20.51 -10.39
CA PHE A 240 1.17 20.25 -10.51
C PHE A 240 0.45 20.71 -9.23
N LYS A 241 -0.22 21.87 -9.33
CA LYS A 241 -0.99 22.50 -8.26
C LYS A 241 -2.50 22.32 -8.49
N GLN A 242 -3.26 22.34 -7.40
CA GLN A 242 -4.73 22.34 -7.39
C GLN A 242 -5.26 23.64 -8.02
N GLY A 243 -6.48 23.61 -8.55
CA GLY A 243 -7.19 24.82 -8.98
C GLY A 243 -7.55 25.73 -7.80
N ASP A 244 -7.61 27.04 -8.05
CA ASP A 244 -8.11 28.01 -7.05
C ASP A 244 -9.63 27.87 -6.88
N LYS A 245 -10.03 27.20 -5.80
CA LYS A 245 -11.42 26.92 -5.44
C LYS A 245 -12.14 28.10 -4.77
N THR A 246 -11.48 29.24 -4.58
CA THR A 246 -12.03 30.38 -3.81
C THR A 246 -13.35 30.91 -4.37
N ASP A 247 -13.48 31.01 -5.70
CA ASP A 247 -14.72 31.49 -6.33
C ASP A 247 -15.77 30.38 -6.51
N LEU A 248 -15.34 29.11 -6.61
CA LEU A 248 -16.23 27.95 -6.57
C LEU A 248 -16.95 27.85 -5.22
N GLN A 249 -16.20 27.97 -4.11
CA GLN A 249 -16.75 27.99 -2.74
C GLN A 249 -17.82 29.08 -2.58
N LYS A 250 -17.55 30.31 -3.01
CA LYS A 250 -18.52 31.42 -2.90
C LYS A 250 -19.83 31.16 -3.64
N VAL A 251 -19.79 30.48 -4.79
CA VAL A 251 -21.00 30.15 -5.55
C VAL A 251 -21.74 28.97 -4.92
N ILE A 252 -21.02 27.98 -4.35
CA ILE A 252 -21.61 26.92 -3.52
C ILE A 252 -22.29 27.50 -2.28
N ASP A 253 -21.65 28.45 -1.58
CA ASP A 253 -22.23 29.14 -0.41
C ASP A 253 -23.50 29.91 -0.78
N LEU A 254 -23.48 30.61 -1.92
CA LEU A 254 -24.66 31.32 -2.44
C LEU A 254 -25.77 30.36 -2.84
N ALA A 255 -25.44 29.27 -3.54
CA ALA A 255 -26.38 28.22 -3.94
C ALA A 255 -27.06 27.58 -2.72
N ASN A 256 -26.29 27.20 -1.69
CA ASN A 256 -26.80 26.66 -0.43
C ASN A 256 -27.62 27.69 0.40
N SER A 257 -27.57 28.98 0.07
CA SER A 257 -28.41 30.01 0.68
C SER A 257 -29.76 30.24 -0.03
N LEU A 258 -30.00 29.61 -1.17
CA LEU A 258 -31.25 29.74 -1.93
C LEU A 258 -32.38 28.92 -1.30
N ASP A 259 -33.50 29.58 -1.02
CA ASP A 259 -34.75 28.92 -0.66
C ASP A 259 -35.49 28.46 -1.92
N LEU A 260 -35.27 27.19 -2.31
CA LEU A 260 -35.89 26.60 -3.51
C LEU A 260 -37.42 26.57 -3.46
N SER A 261 -38.07 26.71 -2.29
CA SER A 261 -39.54 26.70 -2.21
C SER A 261 -40.20 27.92 -2.89
N GLN A 262 -39.43 28.99 -3.08
CA GLN A 262 -39.84 30.21 -3.79
C GLN A 262 -39.71 30.10 -5.31
N TYR A 263 -39.14 29.00 -5.82
CA TYR A 263 -38.91 28.75 -7.23
C TYR A 263 -39.86 27.67 -7.76
N LEU A 264 -40.17 27.72 -9.06
CA LEU A 264 -40.84 26.66 -9.78
C LEU A 264 -39.99 25.38 -9.75
N ASP A 265 -40.63 24.22 -9.84
CA ASP A 265 -39.97 22.91 -9.82
C ASP A 265 -39.07 22.70 -11.06
N GLU A 266 -39.39 23.37 -12.17
CA GLU A 266 -38.58 23.37 -13.38
C GLU A 266 -37.19 23.98 -13.13
N GLY A 267 -36.15 23.20 -13.39
CA GLY A 267 -34.75 23.59 -13.19
C GLY A 267 -34.15 23.20 -11.83
N GLN A 268 -34.96 22.92 -10.80
CA GLN A 268 -34.43 22.59 -9.46
C GLN A 268 -33.53 21.36 -9.45
N GLN A 269 -33.90 20.29 -10.17
CA GLN A 269 -33.07 19.09 -10.26
C GLN A 269 -31.70 19.40 -10.89
N ALA A 270 -31.68 20.14 -12.01
CA ALA A 270 -30.44 20.51 -12.69
C ALA A 270 -29.54 21.42 -11.82
N PHE A 271 -30.15 22.27 -10.99
CA PHE A 271 -29.43 23.04 -9.97
C PHE A 271 -28.84 22.15 -8.87
N ASN A 272 -29.60 21.22 -8.30
CA ASN A 272 -29.12 20.30 -7.26
C ASN A 272 -28.01 19.37 -7.79
N ASP A 273 -28.14 18.88 -9.03
CA ASP A 273 -27.11 18.06 -9.69
C ASP A 273 -25.82 18.87 -9.90
N ALA A 274 -25.93 20.12 -10.36
CA ALA A 274 -24.80 21.02 -10.56
C ALA A 274 -24.13 21.42 -9.23
N LEU A 275 -24.91 21.62 -8.17
CA LEU A 275 -24.40 21.90 -6.82
C LEU A 275 -23.63 20.69 -6.27
N THR A 276 -24.20 19.49 -6.38
CA THR A 276 -23.54 18.24 -5.95
C THR A 276 -22.22 18.01 -6.69
N ALA A 277 -22.19 18.25 -8.01
CA ALA A 277 -20.98 18.18 -8.81
C ALA A 277 -19.94 19.25 -8.41
N ALA A 278 -20.38 20.47 -8.10
CA ALA A 278 -19.51 21.54 -7.62
C ALA A 278 -18.89 21.24 -6.25
N GLU A 279 -19.67 20.69 -5.31
CA GLU A 279 -19.21 20.24 -4.00
C GLU A 279 -18.20 19.07 -4.11
N ALA A 280 -18.40 18.16 -5.06
CA ALA A 280 -17.43 17.09 -5.33
C ALA A 280 -16.08 17.63 -5.84
N VAL A 281 -16.07 18.58 -6.79
CA VAL A 281 -14.85 19.23 -7.30
C VAL A 281 -14.17 20.10 -6.24
N LEU A 282 -14.95 20.75 -5.37
CA LEU A 282 -14.45 21.49 -4.22
C LEU A 282 -13.68 20.54 -3.26
N ALA A 283 -14.22 19.35 -2.99
CA ALA A 283 -13.64 18.36 -2.10
C ALA A 283 -12.44 17.58 -2.70
N ASP A 284 -12.34 17.45 -4.02
CA ASP A 284 -11.26 16.68 -4.66
C ASP A 284 -9.91 17.41 -4.64
N GLY A 285 -8.97 16.95 -3.82
CA GLY A 285 -7.60 17.47 -3.75
C GLY A 285 -6.73 17.23 -4.99
N ASN A 286 -7.26 16.61 -6.05
CA ASN A 286 -6.62 16.51 -7.35
C ASN A 286 -7.27 17.40 -8.43
N ALA A 287 -8.36 18.11 -8.12
CA ALA A 287 -9.06 18.95 -9.07
C ALA A 287 -8.15 20.07 -9.60
N MET A 288 -7.92 20.07 -10.91
CA MET A 288 -7.17 21.11 -11.62
C MET A 288 -8.06 22.31 -11.95
N GLN A 289 -7.44 23.45 -12.33
CA GLN A 289 -8.17 24.69 -12.60
C GLN A 289 -9.31 24.50 -13.61
N ASP A 290 -9.10 23.74 -14.68
CA ASP A 290 -10.12 23.51 -15.72
C ASP A 290 -11.38 22.83 -15.18
N GLU A 291 -11.26 21.97 -14.16
CA GLU A 291 -12.38 21.26 -13.53
C GLU A 291 -13.14 22.19 -12.58
N VAL A 292 -12.41 22.97 -11.77
CA VAL A 292 -12.95 24.02 -10.90
C VAL A 292 -13.72 25.07 -11.73
N ASP A 293 -13.14 25.52 -12.84
CA ASP A 293 -13.74 26.45 -13.80
C ASP A 293 -15.03 25.90 -14.42
N GLN A 294 -15.08 24.61 -14.75
CA GLN A 294 -16.25 23.95 -15.32
C GLN A 294 -17.37 23.80 -14.29
N ALA A 295 -17.05 23.36 -13.08
CA ALA A 295 -17.99 23.26 -11.98
C ALA A 295 -18.61 24.62 -11.63
N TRP A 296 -17.78 25.68 -11.54
CA TRP A 296 -18.22 27.05 -11.28
C TRP A 296 -19.18 27.56 -12.38
N LYS A 297 -18.84 27.35 -13.66
CA LYS A 297 -19.70 27.72 -14.81
C LYS A 297 -21.01 26.93 -14.81
N ALA A 298 -20.97 25.65 -14.50
CA ALA A 298 -22.15 24.77 -14.49
C ALA A 298 -23.15 25.17 -13.40
N LEU A 299 -22.68 25.39 -12.17
CA LEU A 299 -23.52 25.82 -11.06
C LEU A 299 -24.10 27.21 -11.30
N LEU A 300 -23.28 28.19 -11.73
CA LEU A 300 -23.77 29.54 -12.04
C LEU A 300 -24.82 29.53 -13.18
N LYS A 301 -24.63 28.68 -14.20
CA LYS A 301 -25.63 28.48 -15.26
C LYS A 301 -26.95 27.94 -14.68
N ALA A 302 -26.90 26.86 -13.89
CA ALA A 302 -28.09 26.24 -13.33
C ALA A 302 -28.85 27.21 -12.39
N MET A 303 -28.13 27.99 -11.57
CA MET A 303 -28.70 29.08 -10.78
C MET A 303 -29.44 30.13 -11.63
N SER A 304 -28.92 30.45 -12.83
CA SER A 304 -29.55 31.41 -13.75
C SER A 304 -30.78 30.85 -14.49
N GLU A 305 -30.98 29.54 -14.45
CA GLU A 305 -32.11 28.85 -15.09
C GLU A 305 -33.30 28.66 -14.14
N LEU A 306 -33.09 28.75 -12.82
CA LEU A 306 -34.14 28.77 -11.81
C LEU A 306 -35.13 29.93 -12.03
N ARG A 307 -36.43 29.65 -11.85
CA ARG A 307 -37.52 30.61 -12.03
C ARG A 307 -38.27 30.83 -10.74
N LEU A 308 -38.35 32.07 -10.25
CA LEU A 308 -39.20 32.40 -9.11
C LEU A 308 -40.68 32.17 -9.46
N LYS A 309 -41.48 31.75 -8.48
CA LYS A 309 -42.93 31.69 -8.59
C LYS A 309 -43.50 33.11 -8.83
N PRO A 310 -44.40 33.31 -9.81
CA PRO A 310 -44.99 34.63 -10.04
C PRO A 310 -45.89 35.04 -8.87
N SER A 311 -45.94 36.34 -8.59
CA SER A 311 -46.99 36.91 -7.73
C SER A 311 -48.34 36.77 -8.40
N LYS A 312 -49.39 36.53 -7.61
CA LYS A 312 -50.76 36.32 -8.07
C LYS A 312 -51.75 37.31 -7.46
N ASP A 313 -51.25 38.34 -6.77
CA ASP A 313 -52.03 39.31 -6.01
C ASP A 313 -53.09 39.99 -6.89
N ALA A 314 -52.73 40.32 -8.14
CA ALA A 314 -53.66 40.93 -9.12
C ALA A 314 -54.73 39.94 -9.61
N LEU A 315 -54.39 38.66 -9.78
CA LEU A 315 -55.35 37.59 -10.09
C LEU A 315 -56.32 37.35 -8.93
N GLU A 316 -55.83 37.39 -7.68
CA GLU A 316 -56.65 37.27 -6.46
C GLU A 316 -57.64 38.43 -6.33
N ASP A 317 -57.19 39.68 -6.48
CA ASP A 317 -58.04 40.88 -6.50
C ASP A 317 -59.12 40.81 -7.60
N LEU A 318 -58.76 40.28 -8.78
CA LEU A 318 -59.67 40.14 -9.91
C LEU A 318 -60.72 39.04 -9.70
N ILE A 319 -60.34 37.92 -9.08
CA ILE A 319 -61.25 36.85 -8.66
C ILE A 319 -62.24 37.38 -7.61
N ALA A 320 -61.76 38.08 -6.58
CA ALA A 320 -62.61 38.69 -5.56
C ALA A 320 -63.60 39.71 -6.16
N SER A 321 -63.16 40.47 -7.16
CA SER A 321 -64.01 41.39 -7.92
C SER A 321 -65.07 40.65 -8.75
N ALA A 322 -64.71 39.53 -9.38
CA ALA A 322 -65.61 38.69 -10.16
C ALA A 322 -66.71 38.03 -9.31
N GLU A 323 -66.35 37.48 -8.14
CA GLU A 323 -67.31 36.84 -7.23
C GLU A 323 -68.41 37.80 -6.73
N GLY A 324 -68.14 39.10 -6.70
CA GLY A 324 -69.10 40.14 -6.34
C GLY A 324 -70.08 40.56 -7.44
N LEU A 325 -69.93 40.07 -8.68
CA LEU A 325 -70.77 40.48 -9.81
C LEU A 325 -72.12 39.75 -9.83
N ASN A 326 -73.20 40.51 -10.04
CA ASN A 326 -74.52 39.93 -10.25
C ASN A 326 -74.68 39.43 -11.69
N THR A 327 -75.07 38.16 -11.86
CA THR A 327 -75.35 37.57 -13.18
C THR A 327 -76.83 37.65 -13.58
N GLU A 328 -77.69 38.24 -12.77
CA GLU A 328 -79.13 38.37 -13.04
C GLU A 328 -79.39 39.38 -14.18
N GLY A 329 -80.07 38.95 -15.24
CA GLY A 329 -80.37 39.77 -16.42
C GLY A 329 -79.38 39.61 -17.59
N ALA A 330 -78.22 38.99 -17.37
CA ALA A 330 -77.28 38.63 -18.42
C ALA A 330 -77.76 37.43 -19.27
N ASP A 331 -77.24 37.32 -20.50
CA ASP A 331 -77.49 36.18 -21.37
C ASP A 331 -76.73 34.91 -20.94
N GLU A 332 -77.33 33.73 -21.21
CA GLU A 332 -76.79 32.44 -20.73
C GLU A 332 -75.39 32.12 -21.31
N GLU A 333 -75.08 32.60 -22.51
CA GLU A 333 -73.79 32.39 -23.18
C GLU A 333 -72.67 33.20 -22.50
N THR A 334 -72.90 34.48 -22.25
CA THR A 334 -71.99 35.37 -21.50
C THR A 334 -71.79 34.89 -20.06
N VAL A 335 -72.83 34.39 -19.38
CA VAL A 335 -72.71 33.78 -18.05
C VAL A 335 -71.88 32.48 -18.07
N ALA A 336 -71.98 31.67 -19.13
CA ALA A 336 -71.15 30.49 -19.29
C ALA A 336 -69.67 30.83 -19.52
N VAL A 337 -69.38 31.83 -20.38
CA VAL A 337 -68.00 32.32 -20.61
C VAL A 337 -67.38 32.87 -19.33
N PHE A 338 -68.12 33.69 -18.58
CA PHE A 338 -67.68 34.25 -17.30
C PHE A 338 -67.38 33.17 -16.25
N ARG A 339 -68.26 32.19 -16.06
CA ARG A 339 -68.02 31.08 -15.13
C ARG A 339 -66.82 30.23 -15.53
N SER A 340 -66.61 30.04 -16.84
CA SER A 340 -65.44 29.33 -17.36
C SER A 340 -64.13 30.08 -17.09
N ALA A 341 -64.12 31.40 -17.29
CA ALA A 341 -62.96 32.25 -17.02
C ALA A 341 -62.65 32.31 -15.51
N LEU A 342 -63.67 32.46 -14.65
CA LEU A 342 -63.51 32.47 -13.19
C LEU A 342 -62.96 31.13 -12.66
N ALA A 343 -63.50 30.00 -13.14
CA ALA A 343 -63.01 28.68 -12.75
C ALA A 343 -61.55 28.44 -13.18
N ARG A 344 -61.16 28.93 -14.37
CA ARG A 344 -59.77 28.87 -14.84
C ARG A 344 -58.84 29.79 -14.04
N ALA A 345 -59.30 30.98 -13.68
CA ALA A 345 -58.57 31.89 -12.80
C ALA A 345 -58.34 31.29 -11.41
N MET A 346 -59.37 30.71 -10.79
CA MET A 346 -59.25 29.99 -9.52
C MET A 346 -58.26 28.82 -9.60
N SER A 347 -58.34 28.00 -10.65
CA SER A 347 -57.41 26.90 -10.87
C SER A 347 -55.95 27.37 -11.00
N VAL A 348 -55.71 28.53 -11.63
CA VAL A 348 -54.37 29.12 -11.77
C VAL A 348 -53.92 29.81 -10.48
N LEU A 349 -54.83 30.33 -9.65
CA LEU A 349 -54.53 30.84 -8.31
C LEU A 349 -54.07 29.70 -7.38
N GLU A 350 -54.79 28.58 -7.37
CA GLU A 350 -54.52 27.40 -6.53
C GLU A 350 -53.25 26.63 -6.92
N ASP A 351 -52.87 26.61 -8.20
CA ASP A 351 -51.68 25.90 -8.71
C ASP A 351 -50.38 26.62 -8.33
N ASP A 352 -49.66 26.16 -7.30
CA ASP A 352 -48.42 26.79 -6.83
C ASP A 352 -47.26 26.75 -7.84
N GLN A 353 -47.40 26.02 -8.95
CA GLN A 353 -46.43 25.91 -10.04
C GLN A 353 -46.87 26.68 -11.31
N ALA A 354 -47.98 27.41 -11.26
CA ALA A 354 -48.45 28.23 -12.38
C ALA A 354 -47.38 29.22 -12.86
N THR A 355 -47.12 29.22 -14.17
CA THR A 355 -46.12 30.11 -14.78
C THR A 355 -46.63 31.54 -14.92
N GLU A 356 -45.71 32.51 -15.05
CA GLU A 356 -46.06 33.93 -15.30
C GLU A 356 -47.00 34.10 -16.51
N ALA A 357 -46.82 33.27 -17.54
CA ALA A 357 -47.66 33.27 -18.74
C ALA A 357 -49.09 32.75 -18.47
N GLU A 358 -49.25 31.77 -17.57
CA GLU A 358 -50.55 31.23 -17.19
C GLU A 358 -51.33 32.17 -16.29
N VAL A 359 -50.65 32.79 -15.30
CA VAL A 359 -51.22 33.85 -14.45
C VAL A 359 -51.70 35.02 -15.33
N ALA A 360 -50.84 35.56 -16.20
CA ALA A 360 -51.21 36.67 -17.10
C ALA A 360 -52.32 36.30 -18.11
N SER A 361 -52.40 35.04 -18.56
CA SER A 361 -53.50 34.59 -19.41
C SER A 361 -54.81 34.51 -18.62
N ALA A 362 -54.79 33.96 -17.40
CA ALA A 362 -55.94 33.87 -16.53
C ALA A 362 -56.51 35.24 -16.14
N GLU A 363 -55.65 36.19 -15.76
CA GLU A 363 -56.03 37.59 -15.49
C GLU A 363 -56.73 38.21 -16.71
N LYS A 364 -56.12 38.10 -17.89
CA LYS A 364 -56.67 38.68 -19.12
C LYS A 364 -57.99 38.04 -19.54
N GLU A 365 -58.11 36.72 -19.43
CA GLU A 365 -59.32 35.97 -19.76
C GLU A 365 -60.47 36.34 -18.80
N LEU A 366 -60.19 36.41 -17.49
CA LEU A 366 -61.18 36.81 -16.50
C LEU A 366 -61.61 38.27 -16.65
N GLN A 367 -60.67 39.21 -16.86
CA GLN A 367 -61.00 40.62 -17.10
C GLN A 367 -61.89 40.77 -18.34
N SER A 368 -61.55 40.09 -19.45
CA SER A 368 -62.34 40.13 -20.69
C SER A 368 -63.77 39.60 -20.47
N ALA A 369 -63.95 38.62 -19.59
CA ALA A 369 -65.26 38.06 -19.27
C ALA A 369 -66.06 38.93 -18.29
N ILE A 370 -65.39 39.62 -17.36
CA ILE A 370 -65.98 40.67 -16.51
C ILE A 370 -66.50 41.82 -17.37
N ASP A 371 -65.69 42.31 -18.31
CA ASP A 371 -66.07 43.42 -19.20
C ASP A 371 -67.30 43.06 -20.05
N LEU A 372 -67.36 41.82 -20.55
CA LEU A 372 -68.51 41.30 -21.28
C LEU A 372 -69.76 41.19 -20.38
N MET A 373 -69.61 40.73 -19.13
CA MET A 373 -70.70 40.62 -18.16
C MET A 373 -71.32 41.98 -17.83
N LEU A 374 -70.48 43.00 -17.63
CA LEU A 374 -70.91 44.38 -17.39
C LEU A 374 -71.65 44.96 -18.60
N ALA A 375 -71.15 44.71 -19.82
CA ALA A 375 -71.80 45.14 -21.04
C ALA A 375 -73.19 44.49 -21.28
N SER A 376 -73.37 43.21 -20.90
CA SER A 376 -74.68 42.53 -20.98
C SER A 376 -75.66 42.94 -19.87
N THR A 377 -75.19 43.42 -18.70
CA THR A 377 -76.04 43.75 -17.55
C THR A 377 -76.48 45.22 -17.48
N ASP A 378 -75.77 46.16 -18.10
CA ASP A 378 -76.16 47.59 -18.19
C ASP A 378 -77.28 47.86 -19.24
N GLY A 379 -77.94 46.78 -19.71
CA GLY A 379 -78.94 46.78 -20.77
C GLY A 379 -80.32 47.28 -20.37
N SER A 380 -80.49 48.57 -20.11
CA SER A 380 -81.81 49.22 -20.02
C SER A 380 -82.09 50.16 -21.20
N THR A 381 -82.54 49.58 -22.32
CA THR A 381 -83.09 50.24 -23.55
C THR A 381 -82.09 51.09 -24.36
N ASP A 382 -82.16 51.19 -25.70
CA ASP A 382 -83.19 50.87 -26.69
C ASP A 382 -82.55 50.37 -28.01
N GLY A 383 -83.31 49.66 -28.85
CA GLY A 383 -82.79 49.06 -30.09
C GLY A 383 -83.46 49.54 -31.37
N SER A 384 -82.69 49.99 -32.36
CA SER A 384 -83.11 49.94 -33.77
C SER A 384 -81.96 50.01 -34.78
N GLY A 385 -82.13 49.32 -35.92
CA GLY A 385 -81.66 49.83 -37.22
C GLY A 385 -80.24 49.47 -37.68
N GLN A 386 -80.07 48.28 -38.25
CA GLN A 386 -78.85 47.84 -38.93
C GLN A 386 -78.57 48.54 -40.29
N SER A 387 -77.30 48.95 -40.49
CA SER A 387 -76.57 49.17 -41.76
C SER A 387 -76.93 50.37 -42.67
N GLY A 388 -75.91 51.12 -43.15
CA GLY A 388 -76.17 52.17 -44.15
C GLY A 388 -75.08 53.13 -44.67
N THR A 389 -73.78 52.82 -44.66
CA THR A 389 -72.72 53.43 -45.52
C THR A 389 -72.37 54.95 -45.48
N GLY A 390 -71.05 55.24 -45.39
CA GLY A 390 -70.40 56.47 -45.89
C GLY A 390 -69.60 57.27 -44.84
N ASN A 391 -68.33 57.67 -45.06
CA ASN A 391 -67.41 57.48 -46.19
C ASN A 391 -65.95 57.78 -45.74
N ALA A 392 -64.97 57.45 -46.61
CA ALA A 392 -63.51 57.73 -46.58
C ALA A 392 -62.63 56.61 -45.99
N ASN A 393 -61.56 56.15 -46.65
CA ASN A 393 -61.12 56.39 -48.04
C ASN A 393 -60.24 55.21 -48.50
N SER A 394 -60.46 54.67 -49.70
CA SER A 394 -59.50 53.76 -50.35
C SER A 394 -59.58 53.89 -51.87
N SER A 395 -58.43 54.22 -52.47
CA SER A 395 -58.15 54.15 -53.90
C SER A 395 -56.63 53.95 -54.07
N GLY A 396 -56.13 52.98 -54.83
CA GLY A 396 -56.82 51.86 -55.47
C GLY A 396 -55.87 51.05 -56.36
N SER A 397 -56.32 49.87 -56.80
CA SER A 397 -55.89 49.10 -58.01
C SER A 397 -54.42 48.61 -58.09
N GLN A 398 -54.10 47.31 -58.29
CA GLN A 398 -54.42 46.42 -59.44
C GLN A 398 -53.86 46.98 -60.78
N ASN A 399 -53.28 46.27 -61.77
CA ASN A 399 -52.98 44.85 -62.05
C ASN A 399 -51.85 44.81 -63.15
N SER A 400 -51.29 43.73 -63.72
CA SER A 400 -51.52 42.27 -63.67
C SER A 400 -50.24 41.47 -64.03
N GLY A 401 -50.37 40.14 -64.15
CA GLY A 401 -49.30 39.14 -64.27
C GLY A 401 -48.48 39.01 -65.56
N ALA A 402 -47.41 38.21 -65.45
CA ALA A 402 -46.82 37.36 -66.50
C ALA A 402 -46.09 36.16 -65.85
N ASN A 403 -45.79 35.11 -66.62
CA ASN A 403 -45.62 33.73 -66.13
C ASN A 403 -44.20 33.14 -66.29
N ALA A 404 -43.89 32.15 -65.44
CA ALA A 404 -42.94 31.04 -65.59
C ALA A 404 -41.41 31.29 -65.60
N SER A 405 -40.73 30.81 -64.53
CA SER A 405 -39.80 29.66 -64.62
C SER A 405 -39.33 29.15 -63.23
N LYS A 406 -39.48 27.83 -63.01
CA LYS A 406 -38.79 26.87 -62.09
C LYS A 406 -37.64 27.42 -61.20
N THR A 407 -37.43 27.02 -59.93
CA THR A 407 -37.28 25.61 -59.43
C THR A 407 -37.20 25.53 -57.87
N SER A 408 -37.93 24.58 -57.26
CA SER A 408 -37.66 23.80 -56.01
C SER A 408 -37.21 24.40 -54.64
N THR A 409 -38.03 24.10 -53.61
CA THR A 409 -37.67 23.47 -52.30
C THR A 409 -37.30 24.29 -51.04
N SER A 410 -38.05 23.97 -49.96
CA SER A 410 -37.81 24.07 -48.50
C SER A 410 -37.57 25.41 -47.77
N GLY A 411 -38.37 25.57 -46.70
CA GLY A 411 -37.82 25.63 -45.33
C GLY A 411 -37.57 27.01 -44.75
N SER A 412 -38.47 27.47 -43.89
CA SER A 412 -38.38 28.76 -43.19
C SER A 412 -37.15 28.88 -42.28
N LYS A 413 -36.54 30.07 -42.27
CA LYS A 413 -35.47 30.44 -41.34
C LYS A 413 -36.03 30.82 -39.96
N ALA A 414 -35.47 30.25 -38.90
CA ALA A 414 -35.38 30.94 -37.60
C ALA A 414 -34.08 31.78 -37.56
N VAL A 415 -34.09 32.89 -36.81
CA VAL A 415 -32.95 33.83 -36.77
C VAL A 415 -31.91 33.37 -35.76
N LYS A 416 -30.65 33.35 -36.20
CA LYS A 416 -29.46 33.00 -35.41
C LYS A 416 -28.79 34.26 -34.89
N THR A 417 -28.55 34.35 -33.59
CA THR A 417 -27.51 35.22 -33.01
C THR A 417 -26.58 34.37 -32.15
N GLY A 418 -25.39 34.13 -32.68
CA GLY A 418 -24.37 33.31 -32.05
C GLY A 418 -23.01 33.67 -32.65
N ASP A 419 -22.12 34.10 -31.76
CA ASP A 419 -20.74 34.53 -31.93
C ASP A 419 -20.39 35.74 -32.82
N SER A 420 -19.62 36.63 -32.20
CA SER A 420 -18.55 37.40 -32.82
C SER A 420 -17.41 37.55 -31.83
N MET A 421 -16.51 36.55 -31.85
CA MET A 421 -15.14 36.63 -31.34
C MET A 421 -14.45 37.91 -31.85
N PHE A 422 -13.76 38.66 -30.98
CA PHE A 422 -12.44 39.31 -31.21
C PHE A 422 -12.02 40.14 -29.96
N PRO A 423 -10.74 40.55 -29.80
CA PRO A 423 -10.06 40.45 -28.50
C PRO A 423 -9.54 41.79 -27.94
N ILE A 424 -8.70 41.68 -26.90
CA ILE A 424 -7.75 42.68 -26.33
C ILE A 424 -8.22 43.37 -25.04
N ALA A 425 -7.49 43.01 -23.98
CA ALA A 425 -7.09 43.74 -22.77
C ALA A 425 -7.74 45.10 -22.42
N GLY A 426 -8.09 45.25 -21.14
CA GLY A 426 -7.98 46.55 -20.46
C GLY A 426 -9.03 46.88 -19.41
N SER A 427 -8.66 46.67 -18.14
CA SER A 427 -9.05 47.48 -16.97
C SER A 427 -10.49 47.47 -16.40
N ALA A 428 -10.49 47.51 -15.06
CA ALA A 428 -11.40 48.24 -14.17
C ALA A 428 -12.84 47.72 -13.97
N ALA A 429 -13.00 47.02 -12.85
CA ALA A 429 -14.27 46.85 -12.15
C ALA A 429 -14.94 48.19 -11.79
N ALA A 430 -16.26 48.27 -11.97
CA ALA A 430 -17.14 49.19 -11.24
C ALA A 430 -18.62 48.80 -11.39
N MET A 431 -19.17 48.05 -10.44
CA MET A 431 -20.58 48.19 -10.03
C MET A 431 -20.69 48.09 -8.52
N ALA A 432 -21.55 48.94 -7.94
CA ALA A 432 -21.44 49.35 -6.55
C ALA A 432 -22.33 48.53 -5.60
N MET A 433 -21.74 48.06 -4.49
CA MET A 433 -22.48 47.59 -3.32
C MET A 433 -22.74 48.76 -2.37
N ALA A 434 -24.01 49.16 -2.23
CA ALA A 434 -24.43 50.18 -1.29
C ALA A 434 -24.69 49.56 0.10
N ALA A 435 -23.65 49.44 0.93
CA ALA A 435 -23.79 49.07 2.34
C ALA A 435 -23.81 50.32 3.23
N ALA A 436 -24.96 50.62 3.83
CA ALA A 436 -25.13 51.78 4.70
C ALA A 436 -24.43 51.57 6.05
N VAL A 437 -23.49 52.48 6.37
CA VAL A 437 -22.76 52.49 7.64
C VAL A 437 -23.57 53.18 8.74
N ILE A 438 -23.89 52.46 9.81
CA ILE A 438 -24.26 53.08 11.10
C ILE A 438 -23.07 52.95 12.06
N VAL A 439 -22.36 54.06 12.25
CA VAL A 439 -21.36 54.22 13.31
C VAL A 439 -22.01 54.84 14.53
N LEU A 440 -21.94 54.15 15.67
CA LEU A 440 -22.05 54.77 16.99
C LEU A 440 -20.82 54.42 17.83
N GLN A 441 -19.84 55.33 17.85
CA GLN A 441 -18.70 55.26 18.75
C GLN A 441 -19.09 55.62 20.20
N ARG A 442 -18.56 54.88 21.18
CA ARG A 442 -17.75 55.41 22.31
C ARG A 442 -17.28 54.25 23.21
N LYS A 443 -16.01 53.84 23.18
CA LYS A 443 -14.78 54.51 23.70
C LYS A 443 -14.60 54.37 25.23
N LYS A 444 -13.71 53.45 25.66
CA LYS A 444 -12.49 53.74 26.45
C LYS A 444 -11.81 52.45 26.98
N ARG A 445 -10.49 52.36 26.73
CA ARG A 445 -9.37 51.97 27.63
C ARG A 445 -9.44 50.56 28.31
N SER A 446 -8.32 49.87 28.50
CA SER A 446 -6.91 50.31 28.48
C SER A 446 -5.98 49.28 27.84
#